data_AF-A0A9P8ATW0-F1
#
_entry.id   AF-A0A9P8ATW0-F1
#
_cell.length_a   1.000
_cell.length_b   1.000
_cell.length_c   1.000
_cell.angle_alpha   90.00
_cell.angle_beta   90.00
_cell.angle_gamma   90.00
#
_symmetry.space_group_name_H-M   'P 1'
#
loop_
_entity.id
_entity.type
_entity.pdbx_description
1 polymer ?
#
loop_
_entity_poly.entity_id
_entity_poly.type
_entity_poly.pdbx_seq_one_letter_code
_entity_poly.pdbx_strand_id
1 'polypeptide(L)'
;MIFVETKYVGPSDGSETGLVVQITKMMDSYMVWVGSTRKENETVEGRLCRDWAYAMPAKKIGGEPSGTSLFRSNSCNVALSMAQRIAKRTGKAIHLSVDIEEKKAVEVERVVKEMLNK
;
A
#
# COMPACT_ATOMS: atom_id res chain seq x y z
N MET A 1 20.19 -5.49 1.69
CA MET A 1 19.80 -5.12 3.07
C MET A 1 18.31 -4.88 3.09
N ILE A 2 17.60 -5.35 4.12
CA ILE A 2 16.15 -5.21 4.28
C ILE A 2 15.89 -4.19 5.37
N PHE A 3 14.99 -3.24 5.11
CA PHE A 3 14.57 -2.22 6.09
C PHE A 3 13.06 -2.20 6.24
N VAL A 4 12.58 -1.86 7.43
CA VAL A 4 11.15 -1.68 7.71
C VAL A 4 10.93 -0.27 8.25
N GLU A 5 9.99 0.45 7.64
CA GLU A 5 9.51 1.75 8.11
C GLU A 5 8.00 1.65 8.36
N THR A 6 7.55 2.16 9.51
CA THR A 6 6.14 2.22 9.86
C THR A 6 5.75 3.66 10.14
N LYS A 7 4.61 4.09 9.61
CA LYS A 7 4.05 5.42 9.81
C LYS A 7 2.57 5.32 10.20
N TYR A 8 2.22 5.96 11.30
CA TYR A 8 0.84 6.22 11.66
C TYR A 8 0.36 7.51 11.00
N VAL A 9 -0.90 7.52 10.58
CA VAL A 9 -1.60 8.69 10.05
C VAL A 9 -2.93 8.79 10.77
N GLY A 10 -3.13 9.90 11.49
CA GLY A 10 -4.38 10.16 12.19
C GLY A 10 -5.59 10.28 11.24
N PRO A 11 -6.82 10.17 11.76
CA PRO A 11 -8.02 10.36 10.94
C PRO A 11 -8.06 11.80 10.41
N SER A 12 -8.21 11.96 9.09
CA SER A 12 -8.22 13.27 8.43
C SER A 12 -9.58 13.61 7.78
N ASP A 13 -10.47 12.62 7.68
CA ASP A 13 -11.77 12.66 6.98
C ASP A 13 -12.99 12.64 7.92
N GLY A 14 -12.79 12.89 9.22
CA GLY A 14 -13.83 12.73 10.23
C GLY A 14 -14.18 11.27 10.56
N SER A 15 -13.39 10.30 10.09
CA SER A 15 -13.52 8.91 10.52
C SER A 15 -13.00 8.69 11.94
N GLU A 16 -13.48 7.62 12.58
CA GLU A 16 -13.04 7.23 13.93
C GLU A 16 -11.69 6.48 13.93
N THR A 17 -11.16 6.12 12.75
CA THR A 17 -9.94 5.31 12.61
C THR A 17 -8.88 6.03 11.81
N GLY A 18 -7.65 6.05 12.31
CA GLY A 18 -6.46 6.37 11.54
C GLY A 18 -5.98 5.19 10.69
N LEU A 19 -4.81 5.37 10.08
CA LEU A 19 -4.15 4.42 9.21
C LEU A 19 -2.75 4.09 9.73
N VAL A 20 -2.34 2.84 9.55
CA VAL A 20 -0.94 2.43 9.71
C VAL A 20 -0.44 1.96 8.36
N VAL A 21 0.67 2.53 7.92
CA VAL A 21 1.39 2.14 6.71
C VAL A 21 2.72 1.56 7.12
N GLN A 22 2.97 0.31 6.78
CA GLN A 22 4.26 -0.36 6.96
C GLN A 22 4.86 -0.68 5.60
N ILE A 23 6.12 -0.29 5.40
CA ILE A 23 6.88 -0.59 4.19
C ILE A 23 8.11 -1.38 4.55
N THR A 24 8.21 -2.59 4.01
CA THR A 24 9.43 -3.38 3.98
C THR A 24 10.16 -3.11 2.67
N LYS A 25 11.29 -2.40 2.74
CA LYS A 25 12.18 -2.11 1.61
C LYS A 25 13.13 -3.29 1.42
N MET A 26 13.00 -4.00 0.31
CA MET A 26 13.92 -5.05 -0.14
C MET A 26 14.81 -4.51 -1.27
N MET A 27 15.75 -5.31 -1.78
CA MET A 27 16.69 -4.83 -2.82
C MET A 27 15.94 -4.29 -4.05
N ASP A 28 15.12 -5.14 -4.68
CA ASP A 28 14.45 -4.84 -5.96
C ASP A 28 12.93 -4.69 -5.84
N SER A 29 12.42 -4.67 -4.61
CA SER A 29 10.99 -4.65 -4.36
C SER A 29 10.62 -3.96 -3.05
N TYR A 30 9.35 -3.56 -2.98
CA TYR A 30 8.72 -3.09 -1.75
C TYR A 30 7.57 -4.01 -1.38
N MET A 31 7.45 -4.35 -0.10
CA MET A 31 6.24 -4.91 0.45
C MET A 31 5.57 -3.87 1.33
N VAL A 32 4.39 -3.45 0.93
CA VAL A 32 3.58 -2.43 1.59
C VAL A 32 2.37 -3.12 2.20
N TRP A 33 2.16 -2.85 3.48
CA TRP A 33 0.95 -3.22 4.19
C TRP A 33 0.28 -1.98 4.74
N VAL A 34 -1.05 -1.95 4.64
CA VAL A 34 -1.88 -0.85 5.12
C VAL A 34 -3.04 -1.41 5.90
N GLY A 35 -3.20 -0.95 7.14
CA GLY A 35 -4.30 -1.31 8.02
C GLY A 35 -4.94 -0.09 8.67
N SER A 36 -6.16 -0.25 9.18
CA SER A 36 -6.83 0.76 9.99
C SER A 36 -6.51 0.55 11.47
N THR A 37 -6.40 1.65 12.22
CA THR A 37 -6.23 1.61 13.70
C THR A 37 -7.01 2.75 14.34
N ARG A 38 -7.44 2.61 15.60
CA ARG A 38 -8.05 3.71 16.35
C ARG A 38 -7.00 4.63 16.97
N LYS A 39 -5.82 4.10 17.34
CA LYS A 39 -4.74 4.84 18.00
C LYS A 39 -3.35 4.42 17.47
N GLU A 40 -2.38 5.33 17.58
CA GLU A 40 -1.00 5.16 17.11
C GLU A 40 -0.27 3.95 17.71
N ASN A 41 -0.55 3.62 18.99
CA ASN A 41 0.12 2.56 19.74
C ASN A 41 -0.78 1.36 20.07
N GLU A 42 -1.88 1.20 19.33
CA GLU A 42 -2.82 0.09 19.54
C GLU A 42 -2.51 -1.07 18.59
N THR A 43 -2.86 -2.29 19.00
CA THR A 43 -2.77 -3.47 18.14
C THR A 43 -3.54 -3.19 16.86
N VAL A 44 -2.86 -3.20 15.72
CA VAL A 44 -3.50 -2.81 14.46
C VAL A 44 -4.57 -3.84 14.11
N GLU A 45 -5.82 -3.40 13.97
CA GLU A 45 -6.98 -4.24 13.65
C GLU A 45 -7.04 -4.65 12.16
N GLY A 46 -5.89 -4.76 11.50
CA GLY A 46 -5.80 -5.01 10.07
C GLY A 46 -5.64 -6.49 9.72
N ARG A 47 -6.47 -6.99 8.81
CA ARG A 47 -6.34 -8.31 8.19
C ARG A 47 -5.35 -8.23 7.05
N LEU A 48 -4.23 -8.94 7.18
CA LEU A 48 -3.41 -9.27 6.01
C LEU A 48 -4.28 -10.01 4.97
N CYS A 49 -4.07 -9.72 3.69
CA CYS A 49 -4.71 -10.40 2.55
C CYS A 49 -6.19 -10.06 2.26
N ARG A 50 -6.80 -9.00 2.83
CA ARG A 50 -8.17 -8.61 2.41
C ARG A 50 -8.23 -8.18 0.95
N ASP A 51 -7.40 -7.21 0.57
CA ASP A 51 -7.11 -6.86 -0.81
C ASP A 51 -5.59 -6.86 -0.97
N TRP A 52 -5.06 -7.71 -1.85
CA TRP A 52 -3.61 -7.82 -2.05
C TRP A 52 -3.33 -7.98 -3.53
N ALA A 53 -2.48 -7.11 -4.06
CA ALA A 53 -1.93 -7.24 -5.39
C ALA A 53 -0.40 -7.24 -5.42
N TYR A 54 0.13 -7.83 -6.48
CA TYR A 54 1.51 -7.70 -6.88
C TYR A 54 1.60 -6.96 -8.20
N ALA A 55 2.53 -6.02 -8.34
CA ALA A 55 2.77 -5.30 -9.58
C ALA A 55 4.26 -5.14 -9.85
N MET A 56 4.61 -5.10 -11.13
CA MET A 56 5.97 -4.88 -11.62
C MET A 56 6.00 -3.73 -12.63
N PRO A 57 7.08 -2.95 -12.66
CA PRO A 57 7.28 -1.92 -13.68
C PRO A 57 7.42 -2.55 -15.06
N ALA A 58 7.12 -1.79 -16.11
CA ALA A 58 7.45 -2.19 -17.47
C ALA A 58 8.98 -2.24 -17.66
N LYS A 59 9.47 -3.20 -18.44
CA LYS A 59 10.89 -3.24 -18.85
C LYS A 59 11.26 -2.11 -19.81
N LYS A 60 10.30 -1.61 -20.58
CA LYS A 60 10.49 -0.51 -21.53
C LYS A 60 10.15 0.82 -20.85
N ILE A 61 10.98 1.84 -21.07
CA ILE A 61 10.71 3.22 -20.62
C ILE A 61 9.35 3.65 -21.19
N GLY A 62 8.48 4.16 -20.31
CA GLY A 62 7.12 4.59 -20.68
C GLY A 62 6.11 3.46 -20.89
N GLY A 63 6.48 2.19 -20.70
CA GLY A 63 5.55 1.06 -20.80
C GLY A 63 4.55 1.01 -19.64
N GLU A 64 3.45 0.30 -19.85
CA GLU A 64 2.45 0.09 -18.80
C GLU A 64 2.89 -0.99 -17.80
N PRO A 65 2.70 -0.75 -16.48
CA PRO A 65 3.04 -1.72 -15.45
C PRO A 65 2.13 -2.95 -15.54
N SER A 66 2.71 -4.13 -15.30
CA SER A 66 1.93 -5.37 -15.20
C SER A 66 1.62 -5.65 -13.73
N GLY A 67 0.47 -6.24 -13.44
CA GLY A 67 0.10 -6.60 -12.08
C GLY A 67 -0.94 -7.69 -12.03
N THR A 68 -1.11 -8.29 -10.86
CA THR A 68 -2.06 -9.37 -10.59
C THR A 68 -2.58 -9.23 -9.17
N SER A 69 -3.90 -9.32 -9.00
CA SER A 69 -4.51 -9.47 -7.69
C SER A 69 -4.22 -10.88 -7.16
N LEU A 70 -3.58 -10.97 -6.00
CA LEU A 70 -3.34 -12.23 -5.28
C LEU A 70 -4.56 -12.61 -4.43
N PHE A 71 -5.14 -11.60 -3.77
CA PHE A 71 -6.38 -11.70 -3.03
C PHE A 71 -7.26 -10.51 -3.39
N ARG A 72 -8.56 -10.74 -3.59
CA ARG A 72 -9.50 -9.70 -3.97
C ARG A 72 -10.77 -9.86 -3.15
N SER A 73 -11.05 -8.87 -2.31
CA SER A 73 -12.35 -8.77 -1.65
C SER A 73 -13.37 -8.16 -2.60
N ASN A 74 -14.65 -8.57 -2.49
CA ASN A 74 -15.72 -7.92 -3.25
C ASN A 74 -15.97 -6.46 -2.80
N SER A 75 -15.49 -6.09 -1.62
CA SER A 75 -15.73 -4.78 -0.99
C SER A 75 -14.67 -3.72 -1.27
N CYS A 76 -13.52 -4.10 -1.81
CA CYS A 76 -12.38 -3.19 -2.01
C CYS A 76 -11.47 -3.78 -3.09
N ASN A 77 -11.22 -3.01 -4.15
CA ASN A 77 -10.42 -3.38 -5.32
C ASN A 77 -9.43 -2.27 -5.68
N VAL A 78 -8.78 -1.71 -4.68
CA VAL A 78 -7.87 -0.57 -4.83
C VAL A 78 -6.41 -1.03 -4.97
N ALA A 79 -6.06 -2.19 -4.40
CA ALA A 79 -4.68 -2.65 -4.31
C ALA A 79 -4.04 -2.85 -5.69
N LEU A 80 -4.72 -3.45 -6.66
CA LEU A 80 -4.13 -3.71 -7.99
C LEU A 80 -3.74 -2.42 -8.72
N SER A 81 -4.70 -1.52 -8.88
CA SER A 81 -4.46 -0.28 -9.62
C SER A 81 -3.42 0.61 -8.90
N MET A 82 -3.46 0.63 -7.56
CA MET A 82 -2.50 1.37 -6.75
C MET A 82 -1.10 0.77 -6.85
N ALA A 83 -0.95 -0.56 -6.74
CA ALA A 83 0.33 -1.25 -6.87
C ALA A 83 0.95 -0.98 -8.25
N GLN A 84 0.17 -1.03 -9.32
CA GLN A 84 0.62 -0.71 -10.68
C GLN A 84 1.14 0.72 -10.79
N ARG A 85 0.41 1.72 -10.28
CA ARG A 85 0.84 3.12 -10.30
C ARG A 85 2.14 3.33 -9.51
N ILE A 86 2.26 2.69 -8.34
CA ILE A 86 3.46 2.78 -7.50
C ILE A 86 4.64 2.07 -8.18
N ALA A 87 4.44 0.90 -8.78
CA ALA A 87 5.48 0.18 -9.52
C ALA A 87 6.00 1.00 -10.70
N LYS A 88 5.08 1.60 -11.49
CA LYS A 88 5.44 2.51 -12.59
C LYS A 88 6.28 3.70 -12.11
N ARG A 89 5.92 4.30 -10.98
CA ARG A 89 6.63 5.46 -10.41
C ARG A 89 7.99 5.11 -9.84
N THR A 90 8.10 4.00 -9.13
CA THR A 90 9.31 3.62 -8.39
C THR A 90 10.31 2.84 -9.23
N GLY A 91 9.87 2.25 -10.34
CA GLY A 91 10.70 1.34 -11.13
C GLY A 91 11.03 0.04 -10.40
N LYS A 92 10.27 -0.31 -9.34
CA LYS A 92 10.46 -1.53 -8.54
C LYS A 92 9.19 -2.34 -8.43
N ALA A 93 9.33 -3.63 -8.15
CA ALA A 93 8.18 -4.49 -7.90
C ALA A 93 7.51 -4.14 -6.55
N ILE A 94 6.17 -4.21 -6.51
CA ILE A 94 5.35 -3.82 -5.36
C ILE A 94 4.45 -4.97 -4.97
N HIS A 95 4.59 -5.46 -3.74
CA HIS A 95 3.53 -6.18 -3.04
C HIS A 95 2.73 -5.16 -2.24
N LEU A 96 1.43 -5.04 -2.48
CA LEU A 96 0.56 -4.11 -1.75
C LEU A 96 -0.61 -4.87 -1.17
N SER A 97 -0.68 -4.95 0.15
CA SER A 97 -1.83 -5.45 0.91
C SER A 97 -2.52 -4.30 1.62
N VAL A 98 -3.83 -4.20 1.44
CA VAL A 98 -4.65 -3.11 1.96
C VAL A 98 -5.86 -3.68 2.69
N ASP A 99 -6.08 -3.23 3.92
CA ASP A 99 -7.30 -3.44 4.69
C ASP A 99 -7.85 -2.11 5.19
N ILE A 100 -8.52 -1.39 4.29
CA ILE A 100 -9.11 -0.07 4.54
C ILE A 100 -10.46 0.03 3.83
N GLU A 101 -11.24 1.04 4.23
CA GLU A 101 -12.37 1.52 3.44
C GLU A 101 -11.91 2.23 2.17
N GLU A 102 -12.59 2.01 1.05
CA GLU A 102 -12.22 2.54 -0.27
C GLU A 102 -12.02 4.07 -0.28
N LYS A 103 -12.80 4.82 0.52
CA LYS A 103 -12.67 6.28 0.66
C LYS A 103 -11.28 6.75 1.12
N LYS A 104 -10.53 5.90 1.83
CA LYS A 104 -9.18 6.19 2.34
C LYS A 104 -8.07 5.90 1.32
N ALA A 105 -8.38 5.34 0.15
CA ALA A 105 -7.39 4.90 -0.82
C ALA A 105 -6.49 6.03 -1.36
N VAL A 106 -7.06 7.23 -1.55
CA VAL A 106 -6.31 8.40 -2.04
C VAL A 106 -5.28 8.86 -1.01
N GLU A 107 -5.66 8.91 0.27
CA GLU A 107 -4.74 9.28 1.36
C GLU A 107 -3.64 8.23 1.52
N VAL A 108 -3.99 6.94 1.47
CA VAL A 108 -3.03 5.85 1.54
C VAL A 108 -2.01 5.93 0.42
N GLU A 109 -2.44 6.13 -0.83
CA GLU A 109 -1.51 6.22 -1.95
C GLU A 109 -0.56 7.43 -1.82
N ARG A 110 -1.05 8.57 -1.29
CA ARG A 110 -0.22 9.73 -0.99
C ARG A 110 0.86 9.38 0.05
N VAL A 111 0.46 8.78 1.17
CA VAL A 111 1.35 8.44 2.28
C VAL A 111 2.41 7.42 1.85
N VAL A 112 2.03 6.39 1.10
CA VAL A 112 2.96 5.40 0.56
C VAL A 112 3.99 6.05 -0.36
N LYS A 113 3.56 6.93 -1.27
CA LYS A 113 4.47 7.67 -2.16
C LYS A 113 5.45 8.56 -1.39
N GLU A 114 5.03 9.19 -0.30
CA GLU A 114 5.91 9.98 0.56
C GLU A 114 6.99 9.11 1.23
N MET A 115 6.61 7.95 1.78
CA MET A 115 7.54 7.05 2.47
C MET A 115 8.54 6.38 1.50
N LEU A 116 8.13 6.11 0.25
CA LEU A 116 9.00 5.53 -0.77
C LEU A 116 9.98 6.53 -1.39
N ASN A 117 9.73 7.83 -1.25
CA ASN A 117 10.59 8.91 -1.74
C ASN A 117 11.64 9.37 -0.71
N LYS A 118 11.62 8.83 0.51
CA LYS A 118 12.67 9.01 1.52
C LYS A 118 13.74 7.94 1.36
#